data_AF-A0A7S1IVI8-F1
#
_entry.id   AF-A0A7S1IVI8-F1
#
_cell.length_a   1.000
_cell.length_b   1.000
_cell.length_c   1.000
_cell.angle_alpha   90.00
_cell.angle_beta   90.00
_cell.angle_gamma   90.00
#
_symmetry.space_group_name_H-M   'P 1'
#
loop_
_entity.id
_entity.type
_entity.pdbx_description
1 polymer ?
#
loop_
_entity_poly.entity_id
_entity_poly.type
_entity_poly.pdbx_seq_one_letter_code
_entity_poly.pdbx_strand_id
1 'polypeptide(L)'
;GAVKAHVPAVGKTLTARTLLLISDVQFVPLKRIPSFKHANGERSRDVGDVARTAHVVMEAKKSFKKLTEKPQPLQKLVELHLTAAWDPYKTKGDMTAHNTTVAWCDTKAFQLVTTFDCPLETFGTWMRTTANIFKTDEMIESREILEMVDDVTSIVYSSYKSPALGVSKRDAVVMMVKDYKTADEAAALGLPAMRTFIDAGVSVKHPKAPEKKGYVRLKVFCAGYIAQELEP
;
A
#
# COMPACT_ATOMS: atom_id res chain seq x y z
N GLY A 1 11.52 9.05 9.35
CA GLY A 1 12.69 9.62 8.64
C GLY A 1 12.55 9.37 7.15
N ALA A 2 13.30 10.05 6.28
CA ALA A 2 13.42 9.56 4.90
C ALA A 2 14.50 8.48 4.94
N VAL A 3 14.16 7.26 4.56
CA VAL A 3 15.11 6.15 4.55
C VAL A 3 15.83 6.18 3.22
N LYS A 4 17.15 6.46 3.23
CA LYS A 4 18.01 6.19 2.08
C LYS A 4 18.15 4.69 1.96
N ALA A 5 17.27 4.05 1.20
CA ALA A 5 17.46 2.67 0.78
C ALA A 5 18.71 2.63 -0.12
N HIS A 6 19.84 2.16 0.39
CA HIS A 6 20.99 1.83 -0.44
C HIS A 6 20.66 0.55 -1.21
N VAL A 7 20.06 0.70 -2.38
CA VAL A 7 20.07 -0.35 -3.40
C VAL A 7 21.50 -0.36 -3.98
N PRO A 8 22.15 -1.53 -4.16
CA PRO A 8 23.51 -1.58 -4.67
C PRO A 8 23.62 -0.84 -6.01
N ALA A 9 24.51 0.15 -6.09
CA ALA A 9 24.67 0.99 -7.26
C ALA A 9 25.40 0.22 -8.38
N VAL A 10 24.76 0.13 -9.55
CA VAL A 10 25.35 -0.50 -10.75
C VAL A 10 24.97 0.30 -12.00
N GLY A 11 25.42 1.56 -12.07
CA GLY A 11 25.63 2.32 -13.31
C GLY A 11 24.44 2.62 -14.22
N LYS A 12 23.19 2.42 -13.77
CA LYS A 12 21.98 2.82 -14.49
C LYS A 12 21.01 3.46 -13.52
N THR A 13 20.49 4.64 -13.86
CA THR A 13 19.47 5.32 -13.07
C THR A 13 18.07 4.94 -13.57
N LEU A 14 17.13 4.74 -12.66
CA LEU A 14 15.72 4.46 -12.96
C LEU A 14 14.82 5.38 -12.14
N THR A 15 13.64 5.67 -12.67
CA THR A 15 12.57 6.35 -11.91
C THR A 15 11.62 5.30 -11.39
N ALA A 16 11.40 5.30 -10.08
CA ALA A 16 10.39 4.47 -9.44
C ALA A 16 9.27 5.34 -8.90
N ARG A 17 8.05 4.97 -9.25
CA ARG A 17 6.82 5.53 -8.72
C ARG A 17 6.19 4.49 -7.83
N THR A 18 6.24 4.70 -6.52
CA THR A 18 5.51 3.89 -5.55
C THR A 18 4.11 4.45 -5.42
N LEU A 19 3.11 3.63 -5.63
CA LEU A 19 1.73 4.00 -5.39
C LEU A 19 1.21 3.25 -4.18
N LEU A 20 0.78 3.97 -3.16
CA LEU A 20 0.21 3.39 -1.96
C LEU A 20 -1.20 3.90 -1.77
N LEU A 21 -2.18 3.00 -1.91
CA LEU A 21 -3.53 3.26 -1.46
C LEU A 21 -3.94 2.24 -0.39
N ILE A 22 -3.94 2.74 0.84
CA ILE A 22 -4.44 2.06 2.02
C ILE A 22 -5.74 2.77 2.42
N SER A 23 -6.81 2.01 2.60
CA SER A 23 -7.98 2.51 3.32
C SER A 23 -8.12 1.79 4.67
N ASP A 24 -8.83 2.48 5.58
CA ASP A 24 -8.95 2.25 7.02
C ASP A 24 -7.78 2.74 7.89
N VAL A 25 -7.54 4.05 7.86
CA VAL A 25 -7.05 4.76 9.06
C VAL A 25 -8.27 5.05 9.95
N GLN A 26 -8.83 4.01 10.57
CA GLN A 26 -9.77 4.25 11.66
C GLN A 26 -8.99 4.80 12.84
N PHE A 27 -9.20 6.09 13.15
CA PHE A 27 -8.88 6.61 14.47
C PHE A 27 -9.82 5.93 15.44
N VAL A 28 -9.28 5.12 16.36
CA VAL A 28 -10.06 4.71 17.52
C VAL A 28 -10.21 5.98 18.34
N PRO A 29 -11.44 6.51 18.54
CA PRO A 29 -11.62 7.56 19.52
C PRO A 29 -11.14 6.97 20.84
N LEU A 30 -10.15 7.60 21.49
CA LEU A 30 -9.68 7.20 22.81
C LEU A 30 -10.88 7.23 23.78
N LYS A 31 -11.61 6.12 23.89
CA LYS A 31 -12.61 5.94 24.93
C LYS A 31 -11.85 5.81 26.24
N ARG A 32 -11.77 6.94 26.95
CA ARG A 32 -11.42 7.08 28.37
C ARG A 32 -10.14 6.35 28.77
N ILE A 33 -9.00 7.00 28.54
CA ILE A 33 -7.92 6.95 29.52
C ILE A 33 -8.52 7.50 30.84
N PRO A 34 -8.34 6.84 32.01
CA PRO A 34 -8.78 7.40 33.28
C PRO A 34 -8.19 8.80 33.42
N SER A 35 -9.09 9.77 33.61
CA SER A 35 -8.78 11.19 33.73
C SER A 35 -7.59 11.44 34.66
N PHE A 36 -6.52 12.05 34.14
CA PHE A 36 -5.66 12.88 34.97
C PHE A 36 -6.54 14.03 35.50
N LYS A 37 -6.73 14.07 36.80
CA LYS A 37 -7.37 15.22 37.47
C LYS A 37 -6.39 16.38 37.44
N HIS A 38 -6.71 17.42 36.68
CA HIS A 38 -6.33 18.77 37.06
C HIS A 38 -7.58 19.55 37.45
N ALA A 39 -7.40 20.39 38.47
CA ALA A 39 -8.40 21.22 39.11
C ALA A 39 -9.05 22.15 38.09
N ASN A 40 -10.30 21.88 37.77
CA ASN A 40 -11.42 22.83 37.70
C ASN A 40 -12.55 22.11 36.98
N GLY A 41 -13.56 21.74 37.76
CA GLY A 41 -14.69 20.96 37.29
C GLY A 41 -15.60 21.80 36.44
N GLU A 42 -15.88 21.33 35.22
CA GLU A 42 -17.13 21.61 34.53
C GLU A 42 -17.44 20.43 33.59
N ARG A 43 -18.66 19.89 33.71
CA ARG A 43 -19.20 18.81 32.88
C ARG A 43 -20.05 19.44 31.78
N SER A 44 -19.92 18.95 30.55
CA SER A 44 -20.98 19.06 29.55
C SER A 44 -21.28 17.66 28.98
N ARG A 45 -22.59 17.36 28.93
CA ARG A 45 -23.20 16.20 28.29
C ARG A 45 -23.57 16.63 26.88
N ASP A 46 -23.32 15.80 25.88
CA ASP A 46 -24.40 15.33 25.02
C ASP A 46 -24.02 14.05 24.27
N VAL A 47 -24.96 13.11 24.29
CA VAL A 47 -24.91 11.79 23.65
C VAL A 47 -26.11 11.76 22.72
N GLY A 48 -25.87 11.79 21.42
CA GLY A 48 -26.93 11.64 20.42
C GLY A 48 -26.36 11.31 19.05
N ASP A 49 -26.81 10.18 18.49
CA ASP A 49 -26.77 9.81 17.06
C ASP A 49 -25.49 9.23 16.42
N VAL A 50 -25.09 8.03 16.86
CA VAL A 50 -24.23 7.12 16.05
C VAL A 50 -24.91 5.76 15.78
N ALA A 51 -26.23 5.68 15.97
CA ALA A 51 -26.98 4.42 15.85
C ALA A 51 -27.55 4.12 14.45
N ARG A 52 -27.16 4.83 13.38
CA ARG A 52 -27.74 4.63 12.04
C ARG A 52 -26.79 4.20 10.91
N THR A 53 -25.51 3.92 11.20
CA THR A 53 -24.56 3.44 10.17
C THR A 53 -24.29 1.93 10.23
N ALA A 54 -25.08 1.17 10.98
CA ALA A 54 -24.85 -0.26 11.22
C ALA A 54 -25.64 -1.21 10.28
N HIS A 55 -26.30 -0.71 9.24
CA HIS A 55 -27.20 -1.54 8.40
C HIS A 55 -26.82 -1.70 6.92
N VAL A 56 -25.66 -1.19 6.47
CA VAL A 56 -25.26 -1.27 5.04
C VAL A 56 -24.07 -2.23 4.78
N VAL A 57 -23.48 -2.85 5.80
CA VAL A 57 -22.21 -3.62 5.64
C VAL A 57 -22.41 -5.15 5.54
N MET A 58 -23.66 -5.64 5.43
CA MET A 58 -23.94 -7.08 5.57
C MET A 58 -24.05 -7.90 4.27
N GLU A 59 -23.86 -7.33 3.07
CA GLU A 59 -24.04 -8.08 1.81
C GLU A 59 -22.80 -8.24 0.92
N ALA A 60 -21.57 -8.12 1.46
CA ALA A 60 -20.36 -8.54 0.75
C ALA A 60 -19.98 -10.02 0.97
N LYS A 61 -20.99 -10.88 1.24
CA LYS A 61 -20.84 -12.34 1.32
C LYS A 61 -21.47 -12.99 0.09
N LYS A 62 -20.73 -13.04 -1.03
CA LYS A 62 -20.93 -14.08 -2.05
C LYS A 62 -19.70 -14.22 -2.95
N SER A 63 -19.14 -15.43 -2.87
CA SER A 63 -18.63 -16.18 -4.01
C SER A 63 -17.23 -15.88 -4.54
N PHE A 64 -16.26 -16.61 -3.99
CA PHE A 64 -15.10 -17.10 -4.74
C PHE A 64 -15.60 -17.93 -5.94
N LYS A 65 -15.65 -17.33 -7.13
CA LYS A 65 -15.75 -18.05 -8.40
C LYS A 65 -14.49 -17.73 -9.21
N LYS A 66 -13.64 -18.77 -9.37
CA LYS A 66 -12.52 -18.96 -10.29
C LYS A 66 -11.66 -17.72 -10.64
N LEU A 67 -10.50 -17.63 -9.97
CA LEU A 67 -9.31 -16.84 -10.35
C LEU A 67 -8.65 -17.39 -11.65
N THR A 68 -9.41 -17.52 -12.74
CA THR A 68 -8.90 -17.98 -14.04
C THR A 68 -8.61 -16.86 -15.04
N GLU A 69 -8.78 -15.59 -14.64
CA GLU A 69 -8.33 -14.41 -15.40
C GLU A 69 -7.20 -13.73 -14.60
N LYS A 70 -5.94 -13.86 -15.03
CA LYS A 70 -4.80 -13.09 -14.44
C LYS A 70 -4.81 -11.65 -14.98
N PRO A 71 -4.25 -10.62 -14.31
CA PRO A 71 -4.23 -10.29 -12.89
C PRO A 71 -4.79 -8.86 -12.65
N GLN A 72 -5.99 -8.73 -12.06
CA GLN A 72 -6.62 -7.43 -11.73
C GLN A 72 -5.71 -6.37 -11.04
N PRO A 73 -4.74 -6.72 -10.17
CA PRO A 73 -3.92 -5.72 -9.49
C PRO A 73 -3.05 -4.87 -10.41
N LEU A 74 -2.42 -5.47 -11.44
CA LEU A 74 -1.51 -4.75 -12.32
C LEU A 74 -2.25 -3.71 -13.16
N GLN A 75 -3.35 -4.11 -13.79
CA GLN A 75 -4.19 -3.21 -14.59
C GLN A 75 -4.71 -2.05 -13.74
N LYS A 76 -5.22 -2.35 -12.54
CA LYS A 76 -5.71 -1.31 -11.62
C LYS A 76 -4.63 -0.32 -11.21
N LEU A 77 -3.40 -0.80 -11.02
CA LEU A 77 -2.26 0.06 -10.69
C LEU A 77 -1.90 0.98 -11.85
N VAL A 78 -1.83 0.45 -13.08
CA VAL A 78 -1.54 1.22 -14.30
C VAL A 78 -2.65 2.24 -14.58
N GLU A 79 -3.91 1.84 -14.50
CA GLU A 79 -5.05 2.75 -14.70
C GLU A 79 -5.02 3.89 -13.69
N LEU A 80 -4.80 3.59 -12.40
CA LEU A 80 -4.69 4.62 -11.38
C LEU A 80 -3.47 5.53 -11.60
N HIS A 81 -2.38 4.98 -12.14
CA HIS A 81 -1.21 5.77 -12.48
C HIS A 81 -1.50 6.80 -13.57
N LEU A 82 -2.19 6.39 -14.64
CA LEU A 82 -2.40 7.18 -15.85
C LEU A 82 -3.58 8.15 -15.76
N THR A 83 -4.65 7.77 -15.06
CA THR A 83 -5.92 8.50 -15.10
C THR A 83 -6.12 9.47 -13.93
N ALA A 84 -5.38 9.31 -12.84
CA ALA A 84 -5.55 10.15 -11.67
C ALA A 84 -4.97 11.55 -11.88
N ALA A 85 -5.73 12.55 -11.44
CA ALA A 85 -5.25 13.92 -11.29
C ALA A 85 -4.39 14.01 -10.01
N TRP A 86 -3.08 13.84 -10.15
CA TRP A 86 -2.12 13.84 -9.04
C TRP A 86 -1.79 15.26 -8.58
N ASP A 87 -2.24 15.63 -7.38
CA ASP A 87 -1.90 16.90 -6.75
C ASP A 87 -0.58 16.78 -5.97
N PRO A 88 0.36 17.74 -6.11
CA PRO A 88 1.54 17.79 -5.26
C PRO A 88 1.15 17.85 -3.78
N TYR A 89 1.78 17.02 -2.95
CA TYR A 89 1.55 16.98 -1.51
C TYR A 89 2.76 17.45 -0.72
N LYS A 90 3.93 16.86 -0.98
CA LYS A 90 5.14 17.14 -0.21
C LYS A 90 6.39 16.67 -0.95
N THR A 91 7.43 17.49 -0.97
CA THR A 91 8.77 17.09 -1.45
C THR A 91 9.74 16.96 -0.28
N LYS A 92 10.61 15.97 -0.32
CA LYS A 92 11.71 15.81 0.64
C LYS A 92 12.91 15.16 -0.04
N GLY A 93 13.95 15.96 -0.29
CA GLY A 93 15.12 15.50 -1.06
C GLY A 93 14.74 15.29 -2.53
N ASP A 94 15.13 14.15 -3.06
CA ASP A 94 14.83 13.65 -4.41
C ASP A 94 13.44 12.99 -4.53
N MET A 95 12.74 12.81 -3.40
CA MET A 95 11.41 12.20 -3.38
C MET A 95 10.30 13.26 -3.37
N THR A 96 9.32 13.11 -4.26
CA THR A 96 8.09 13.91 -4.29
C THR A 96 6.87 13.03 -4.05
N ALA A 97 6.03 13.44 -3.10
CA ALA A 97 4.75 12.85 -2.81
C ALA A 97 3.64 13.65 -3.49
N HIS A 98 2.74 12.94 -4.14
CA HIS A 98 1.48 13.42 -4.69
C HIS A 98 0.32 12.70 -4.00
N ASN A 99 -0.86 13.29 -4.03
CA ASN A 99 -2.09 12.63 -3.63
C ASN A 99 -3.22 12.87 -4.63
N THR A 100 -4.25 12.03 -4.57
CA THR A 100 -5.49 12.25 -5.31
C THR A 100 -6.66 11.64 -4.56
N THR A 101 -7.88 11.95 -4.97
CA THR A 101 -9.09 11.23 -4.55
C THR A 101 -9.48 10.21 -5.61
N VAL A 102 -9.98 9.05 -5.21
CA VAL A 102 -10.44 8.01 -6.14
C VAL A 102 -11.90 7.67 -5.86
N ALA A 103 -12.70 7.47 -6.90
CA ALA A 103 -14.14 7.27 -6.76
C ALA A 103 -14.55 6.02 -5.94
N TRP A 104 -13.65 5.03 -5.85
CA TRP A 104 -13.90 3.75 -5.21
C TRP A 104 -13.31 3.65 -3.78
N CYS A 105 -12.76 4.74 -3.23
CA CYS A 105 -12.22 4.79 -1.89
C CYS A 105 -12.45 6.15 -1.23
N ASP A 106 -13.00 6.15 -0.01
CA ASP A 106 -13.21 7.38 0.77
C ASP A 106 -11.89 7.99 1.31
N THR A 107 -10.76 7.31 1.09
CA THR A 107 -9.42 7.80 1.45
C THR A 107 -8.63 8.24 0.23
N LYS A 108 -7.69 9.17 0.45
CA LYS A 108 -6.78 9.63 -0.59
C LYS A 108 -5.81 8.53 -1.04
N ALA A 109 -5.53 8.50 -2.34
CA ALA A 109 -4.39 7.80 -2.90
C ALA A 109 -3.12 8.62 -2.66
N PHE A 110 -1.98 7.95 -2.44
CA PHE A 110 -0.68 8.61 -2.41
C PHE A 110 0.25 7.99 -3.44
N GLN A 111 0.96 8.82 -4.17
CA GLN A 111 2.05 8.44 -5.07
C GLN A 111 3.34 9.07 -4.57
N LEU A 112 4.39 8.28 -4.45
CA LEU A 112 5.75 8.73 -4.19
C LEU A 112 6.56 8.53 -5.48
N VAL A 113 7.25 9.56 -5.93
CA VAL A 113 8.10 9.55 -7.11
C VAL A 113 9.53 9.83 -6.66
N THR A 114 10.46 8.96 -7.05
CA THR A 114 11.88 9.09 -6.74
C THR A 114 12.72 8.38 -7.81
N THR A 115 14.02 8.60 -7.82
CA THR A 115 14.97 7.87 -8.65
C THR A 115 15.82 6.92 -7.83
N PHE A 116 16.24 5.80 -8.41
CA PHE A 116 17.22 4.89 -7.85
C PHE A 116 18.34 4.66 -8.86
N ASP A 117 19.58 4.58 -8.40
CA ASP A 117 20.72 4.24 -9.25
C ASP A 117 20.99 2.74 -9.20
N CYS A 118 20.14 1.96 -9.86
CA CYS A 118 20.34 0.52 -10.02
C CYS A 118 19.64 -0.02 -11.29
N PRO A 119 20.00 -1.22 -11.77
CA PRO A 119 19.26 -1.91 -12.82
C PRO A 119 17.83 -2.26 -12.39
N LEU A 120 16.91 -2.32 -13.36
CA LEU A 120 15.49 -2.59 -13.14
C LEU A 120 15.24 -3.95 -12.46
N GLU A 121 16.00 -4.98 -12.84
CA GLU A 121 15.93 -6.33 -12.27
C GLU A 121 16.44 -6.36 -10.83
N THR A 122 17.46 -5.56 -10.54
CA THR A 122 17.99 -5.38 -9.17
C THR A 122 16.93 -4.73 -8.30
N PHE A 123 16.27 -3.67 -8.79
CA PHE A 123 15.16 -3.05 -8.08
C PHE A 123 14.02 -4.05 -7.81
N GLY A 124 13.53 -4.74 -8.85
CA GLY A 124 12.41 -5.68 -8.69
C GLY A 124 12.73 -6.85 -7.75
N THR A 125 13.95 -7.39 -7.82
CA THR A 125 14.42 -8.44 -6.89
C THR A 125 14.52 -7.91 -5.46
N TRP A 126 15.07 -6.71 -5.30
CA TRP A 126 15.24 -6.08 -3.99
C TRP A 126 13.88 -5.82 -3.31
N MET A 127 12.90 -5.29 -4.05
CA MET A 127 11.55 -4.99 -3.56
C MET A 127 10.79 -6.24 -3.09
N ARG A 128 11.02 -7.39 -3.72
CA ARG A 128 10.36 -8.66 -3.39
C ARG A 128 11.10 -9.47 -2.33
N THR A 129 12.30 -9.07 -1.94
CA THR A 129 13.06 -9.75 -0.90
C THR A 129 12.62 -9.27 0.48
N THR A 130 11.91 -10.13 1.22
CA THR A 130 11.36 -9.82 2.56
C THR A 130 12.41 -9.25 3.53
N ALA A 131 13.64 -9.76 3.50
CA ALA A 131 14.72 -9.28 4.36
C ALA A 131 15.13 -7.82 4.09
N ASN A 132 14.96 -7.32 2.85
CA ASN A 132 15.31 -5.95 2.49
C ASN A 132 14.23 -4.94 2.89
N ILE A 133 12.96 -5.37 2.90
CA ILE A 133 11.83 -4.54 3.31
C ILE A 133 11.98 -4.08 4.77
N PHE A 134 12.43 -4.95 5.67
CA PHE A 134 12.69 -4.57 7.07
C PHE A 134 13.82 -3.54 7.23
N LYS A 135 14.76 -3.47 6.28
CA LYS A 135 15.84 -2.47 6.30
C LYS A 135 15.33 -1.07 5.94
N THR A 136 14.14 -0.99 5.34
CA THR A 136 13.64 0.26 4.73
C THR A 136 12.31 0.74 5.26
N ASP A 137 11.56 -0.15 5.91
CA ASP A 137 10.32 0.20 6.60
C ASP A 137 10.38 -0.26 8.06
N GLU A 138 10.74 0.67 8.94
CA GLU A 138 10.79 0.47 10.39
C GLU A 138 9.41 0.21 11.01
N MET A 139 8.32 0.50 10.27
CA MET A 139 6.95 0.24 10.72
C MET A 139 6.57 -1.22 10.60
N ILE A 140 7.23 -2.01 9.75
CA ILE A 140 6.92 -3.43 9.59
C ILE A 140 7.43 -4.20 10.80
N GLU A 141 6.50 -4.84 11.50
CA GLU A 141 6.75 -5.71 12.65
C GLU A 141 6.99 -7.16 12.17
N SER A 142 6.23 -7.61 11.17
CA SER A 142 6.45 -8.92 10.54
C SER A 142 6.00 -8.92 9.09
N ARG A 143 6.60 -9.77 8.27
CA ARG A 143 6.21 -10.00 6.87
C ARG A 143 6.52 -11.44 6.49
N GLU A 144 5.54 -12.12 5.93
CA GLU A 144 5.60 -13.56 5.61
C GLU A 144 4.92 -13.82 4.28
N ILE A 145 5.54 -14.66 3.45
CA ILE A 145 4.88 -15.20 2.26
C ILE A 145 4.06 -16.41 2.70
N LEU A 146 2.74 -16.28 2.69
CA LEU A 146 1.82 -17.35 3.12
C LEU A 146 1.67 -18.45 2.07
N GLU A 147 1.72 -18.03 0.80
CA GLU A 147 1.51 -18.87 -0.38
C GLU A 147 2.19 -18.24 -1.61
N MET A 148 2.86 -19.07 -2.40
CA MET A 148 3.25 -18.75 -3.78
C MET A 148 2.22 -19.39 -4.71
N VAL A 149 1.43 -18.57 -5.40
CA VAL A 149 0.38 -19.05 -6.32
C VAL A 149 1.03 -19.47 -7.64
N ASP A 150 2.00 -18.70 -8.10
CA ASP A 150 2.89 -19.00 -9.23
C ASP A 150 4.19 -18.16 -9.13
N ASP A 151 5.03 -18.19 -10.16
CA ASP A 151 6.34 -17.50 -10.16
C ASP A 151 6.25 -15.96 -10.04
N VAL A 152 5.08 -15.39 -10.33
CA VAL A 152 4.84 -13.95 -10.35
C VAL A 152 3.82 -13.47 -9.32
N THR A 153 3.09 -14.40 -8.70
CA THR A 153 1.98 -14.12 -7.79
C THR A 153 2.23 -14.75 -6.42
N SER A 154 2.19 -13.93 -5.38
CA SER A 154 2.31 -14.38 -4.00
C SER A 154 1.27 -13.76 -3.10
N ILE A 155 0.88 -14.47 -2.04
CA ILE A 155 0.04 -13.94 -0.97
C ILE A 155 0.93 -13.66 0.23
N VAL A 156 0.96 -12.41 0.65
CA VAL A 156 1.86 -11.90 1.68
C VAL A 156 1.04 -11.40 2.85
N TYR A 157 1.39 -11.87 4.05
CA TYR A 157 0.97 -11.25 5.30
C TYR A 157 1.99 -10.20 5.72
N SER A 158 1.53 -9.06 6.23
CA SER A 158 2.38 -8.07 6.88
C SER A 158 1.69 -7.49 8.10
N SER A 159 2.44 -7.28 9.17
CA SER A 159 1.97 -6.58 10.37
C SER A 159 2.82 -5.35 10.64
N TYR A 160 2.18 -4.30 11.16
CA TYR A 160 2.76 -2.98 11.31
C TYR A 160 2.63 -2.50 12.76
N LYS A 161 3.67 -1.83 13.24
CA LYS A 161 3.68 -1.10 14.51
C LYS A 161 2.64 0.02 14.49
N SER A 162 2.25 0.47 15.68
CA SER A 162 1.44 1.67 15.83
C SER A 162 2.25 2.90 15.37
N PRO A 163 1.78 3.70 14.40
CA PRO A 163 2.54 4.84 13.89
C PRO A 163 2.59 6.03 14.86
N ALA A 164 1.65 6.11 15.80
CA ALA A 164 1.57 7.17 16.79
C ALA A 164 0.67 6.75 17.96
N LEU A 165 0.84 7.40 19.10
CA LEU A 165 -0.02 7.19 20.27
C LEU A 165 -1.50 7.40 19.88
N GLY A 166 -2.35 6.43 20.22
CA GLY A 166 -3.79 6.46 19.86
C GLY A 166 -4.13 5.87 18.49
N VAL A 167 -3.14 5.45 17.69
CA VAL A 167 -3.38 4.74 16.42
C VAL A 167 -3.18 3.24 16.62
N SER A 168 -4.19 2.43 16.32
CA SER A 168 -4.10 0.97 16.45
C SER A 168 -3.01 0.37 15.55
N LYS A 169 -2.43 -0.75 16.01
CA LYS A 169 -1.60 -1.60 15.14
C LYS A 169 -2.44 -2.14 13.97
N ARG A 170 -1.76 -2.47 12.87
CA ARG A 170 -2.42 -2.86 11.62
C ARG A 170 -1.79 -4.11 11.03
N ASP A 171 -2.60 -4.95 10.41
CA ASP A 171 -2.11 -6.07 9.62
C ASP A 171 -2.77 -6.07 8.24
N ALA A 172 -2.16 -6.75 7.27
CA ALA A 172 -2.67 -6.86 5.91
C ALA A 172 -2.36 -8.24 5.36
N VAL A 173 -3.28 -8.77 4.58
CA VAL A 173 -3.06 -9.93 3.71
C VAL A 173 -3.27 -9.46 2.29
N VAL A 174 -2.22 -9.49 1.49
CA VAL A 174 -2.18 -8.87 0.16
C VAL A 174 -1.72 -9.90 -0.86
N MET A 175 -2.48 -10.07 -1.93
CA MET A 175 -2.01 -10.77 -3.13
C MET A 175 -1.19 -9.78 -3.94
N MET A 176 0.08 -10.11 -4.19
CA MET A 176 1.05 -9.29 -4.91
C MET A 176 1.40 -9.98 -6.23
N VAL A 177 1.22 -9.29 -7.35
CA VAL A 177 1.56 -9.75 -8.71
C VAL A 177 2.65 -8.86 -9.28
N LYS A 178 3.71 -9.46 -9.84
CA LYS A 178 4.80 -8.74 -10.50
C LYS A 178 4.79 -9.00 -12.01
N ASP A 179 5.33 -8.07 -12.76
CA ASP A 179 5.56 -8.24 -14.20
C ASP A 179 6.69 -7.34 -14.68
N TYR A 180 7.37 -7.77 -15.74
CA TYR A 180 8.34 -6.97 -16.48
C TYR A 180 7.83 -6.75 -17.89
N LYS A 181 7.81 -5.50 -18.31
CA LYS A 181 7.38 -5.07 -19.64
C LYS A 181 8.57 -4.62 -20.44
N THR A 182 8.62 -5.09 -21.68
CA THR A 182 9.40 -4.46 -22.75
C THR A 182 8.90 -3.04 -23.03
N ALA A 183 9.66 -2.25 -23.79
CA ALA A 183 9.26 -0.90 -24.18
C ALA A 183 7.93 -0.89 -24.95
N ASP A 184 7.75 -1.83 -25.89
CA ASP A 184 6.53 -1.95 -26.70
C ASP A 184 5.31 -2.33 -25.85
N GLU A 185 5.49 -3.28 -24.91
CA GLU A 185 4.41 -3.66 -23.98
C GLU A 185 4.04 -2.53 -23.01
N ALA A 186 5.02 -1.74 -22.55
CA ALA A 186 4.77 -0.57 -21.72
C ALA A 186 4.00 0.50 -22.49
N ALA A 187 4.39 0.77 -23.74
CA ALA A 187 3.70 1.70 -24.64
C ALA A 187 2.25 1.24 -24.92
N ALA A 188 2.03 -0.05 -25.12
CA ALA A 188 0.69 -0.63 -25.31
C ALA A 188 -0.21 -0.45 -24.08
N LEU A 189 0.37 -0.27 -22.89
CA LEU A 189 -0.34 0.06 -21.65
C LEU A 189 -0.52 1.57 -21.43
N GLY A 190 -0.03 2.41 -22.34
CA GLY A 190 -0.06 3.87 -22.21
C GLY A 190 1.04 4.46 -21.31
N LEU A 191 2.01 3.64 -20.89
CA LEU A 191 3.20 4.09 -20.16
C LEU A 191 4.27 4.58 -21.15
N PRO A 192 5.27 5.36 -20.69
CA PRO A 192 6.46 5.66 -21.49
C PRO A 192 7.08 4.39 -22.09
N ALA A 193 7.52 4.47 -23.35
CA ALA A 193 8.08 3.35 -24.13
C ALA A 193 9.49 2.94 -23.64
N MET A 194 9.55 2.44 -22.41
CA MET A 194 10.77 2.09 -21.69
C MET A 194 10.55 0.76 -20.97
N ARG A 195 11.64 0.03 -20.70
CA ARG A 195 11.56 -1.19 -19.88
C ARG A 195 10.97 -0.84 -18.51
N THR A 196 9.94 -1.58 -18.13
CA THR A 196 9.13 -1.24 -16.97
C THR A 196 8.95 -2.46 -16.07
N PHE A 197 9.16 -2.30 -14.77
CA PHE A 197 8.80 -3.27 -13.75
C PHE A 197 7.54 -2.79 -13.04
N ILE A 198 6.56 -3.68 -12.91
CA ILE A 198 5.31 -3.41 -12.22
C ILE A 198 5.15 -4.45 -11.11
N ASP A 199 4.86 -3.99 -9.90
CA ASP A 199 4.50 -4.86 -8.78
C ASP A 199 3.26 -4.28 -8.11
N ALA A 200 2.13 -4.98 -8.19
CA ALA A 200 0.87 -4.50 -7.67
C ALA A 200 0.23 -5.50 -6.72
N GLY A 201 -0.49 -5.00 -5.72
CA GLY A 201 -1.19 -5.82 -4.77
C GLY A 201 -2.52 -5.26 -4.30
N VAL A 202 -3.38 -6.20 -3.91
CA VAL A 202 -4.72 -5.96 -3.37
C VAL A 202 -4.98 -6.89 -2.19
N SER A 203 -5.80 -6.43 -1.25
CA SER A 203 -6.18 -7.23 -0.10
C SER A 203 -6.97 -8.48 -0.52
N VAL A 204 -6.60 -9.60 0.06
CA VAL A 204 -7.30 -10.89 -0.09
C VAL A 204 -7.54 -11.52 1.26
N LYS A 205 -8.44 -12.51 1.31
CA LYS A 205 -8.63 -13.35 2.50
C LYS A 205 -7.76 -14.59 2.35
N HIS A 206 -7.10 -15.01 3.43
CA HIS A 206 -6.29 -16.22 3.43
C HIS A 206 -6.46 -16.97 4.77
N PRO A 207 -6.73 -18.29 4.76
CA PRO A 207 -7.05 -19.05 5.97
C PRO A 207 -5.90 -19.13 6.97
N LYS A 208 -4.64 -19.07 6.53
CA LYS A 208 -3.46 -19.04 7.43
C LYS A 208 -3.25 -17.68 8.14
N ALA A 209 -4.00 -16.64 7.78
CA ALA A 209 -3.87 -15.31 8.37
C ALA A 209 -5.25 -14.68 8.70
N PRO A 210 -6.01 -15.29 9.63
CA PRO A 210 -7.24 -14.70 10.14
C PRO A 210 -6.96 -13.36 10.84
N GLU A 211 -8.01 -12.58 11.11
CA GLU A 211 -7.86 -11.30 11.81
C GLU A 211 -7.23 -11.49 13.19
N LYS A 212 -6.14 -10.76 13.45
CA LYS A 212 -5.35 -10.88 14.68
C LYS A 212 -5.90 -9.94 15.76
N LYS A 213 -6.12 -10.46 16.97
CA LYS A 213 -6.55 -9.64 18.12
C LYS A 213 -5.56 -8.49 18.37
N GLY A 214 -6.08 -7.28 18.55
CA GLY A 214 -5.29 -6.06 18.79
C GLY A 214 -4.74 -5.40 17.52
N TYR A 215 -5.03 -5.96 16.35
CA TYR A 215 -4.72 -5.37 15.05
C TYR A 215 -6.01 -5.00 14.33
N VAL A 216 -5.96 -3.91 13.57
CA VAL A 216 -6.99 -3.55 12.58
C VAL A 216 -6.54 -4.07 11.22
N ARG A 217 -7.36 -4.91 10.58
CA ARG A 217 -7.08 -5.44 9.24
C ARG A 217 -7.22 -4.35 8.20
N LEU A 218 -6.11 -3.99 7.57
CA LEU A 218 -6.07 -3.05 6.46
C LEU A 218 -6.75 -3.64 5.23
N LYS A 219 -7.49 -2.77 4.54
CA LYS A 219 -8.00 -3.02 3.20
C LYS A 219 -7.15 -2.25 2.19
N VAL A 220 -6.28 -2.98 1.50
CA VAL A 220 -5.45 -2.50 0.39
C VAL A 220 -6.27 -2.65 -0.89
N PHE A 221 -6.73 -1.54 -1.45
CA PHE A 221 -7.51 -1.58 -2.69
C PHE A 221 -6.62 -1.64 -3.93
N CYS A 222 -5.45 -1.02 -3.86
CA CYS A 222 -4.38 -1.07 -4.84
C CYS A 222 -3.12 -0.47 -4.20
N ALA A 223 -2.02 -1.21 -4.19
CA ALA A 223 -0.72 -0.68 -3.78
C ALA A 223 0.37 -1.33 -4.61
N GLY A 224 1.47 -0.64 -4.87
CA GLY A 224 2.50 -1.19 -5.73
C GLY A 224 3.57 -0.21 -6.17
N TYR A 225 4.32 -0.65 -7.17
CA TYR A 225 5.45 0.03 -7.76
C TYR A 225 5.33 -0.03 -9.28
N ILE A 226 5.60 1.09 -9.94
CA ILE A 226 5.92 1.16 -11.35
C ILE A 226 7.33 1.76 -11.42
N ALA A 227 8.31 0.96 -11.81
CA ALA A 227 9.68 1.41 -12.02
C ALA A 227 10.00 1.36 -13.51
N GLN A 228 10.62 2.42 -14.02
CA GLN A 228 10.97 2.56 -15.43
C GLN A 228 12.44 2.94 -15.53
N GLU A 229 13.16 2.30 -16.44
CA GLU A 229 14.52 2.74 -16.80
C GLU A 229 14.47 4.19 -17.27
N LEU A 230 15.42 5.02 -16.83
CA LEU A 230 15.62 6.34 -17.44
C LEU A 230 16.38 6.14 -18.75
N GLU A 231 16.05 6.97 -19.75
CA GLU A 231 16.91 7.08 -20.93
C GLU A 231 18.34 7.45 -20.49
N PRO A 232 19.36 6.83 -21.10
CA PRO A 232 20.76 7.16 -20.83
C PRO A 232 21.13 8.60 -21.22
#